data_AF-A0A0A0D309-F1
#
_entry.id   AF-A0A0A0D309-F1
#
_cell.length_a   1.000
_cell.length_b   1.000
_cell.length_c   1.000
_cell.angle_alpha   90.00
_cell.angle_beta   90.00
_cell.angle_gamma   90.00
#
_symmetry.space_group_name_H-M   'P 1'
#
loop_
_entity.id
_entity.type
_entity.pdbx_description
1 polymer ?
#
loop_
_entity_poly.entity_id
_entity_poly.type
_entity_poly.pdbx_seq_one_letter_code
_entity_poly.pdbx_strand_id
1 'polypeptide(L)'
;MPDRKWSPSEKKIARRAYDAALGVALARILAEFKAKAAQAATPSEMWDLEDYLRRQRRHIDTLFDYRYSQLTFVFAAAIREGYMDESSLAGLSEEKLEPIRRLLRSWMEE
;
A
#
# COMPACT_ATOMS: atom_id res chain seq x y z
N MET A 1 -24.78 2.36 8.34
CA MET A 1 -24.42 1.19 7.52
C MET A 1 -24.41 -0.03 8.42
N PRO A 2 -24.98 -1.19 8.03
CA PRO A 2 -25.00 -2.35 8.91
C PRO A 2 -23.58 -2.86 9.15
N ASP A 3 -23.37 -3.40 10.34
CA ASP A 3 -22.10 -3.84 10.91
C ASP A 3 -21.37 -4.83 9.98
N ARG A 4 -20.46 -4.30 9.15
CA ARG A 4 -19.65 -5.04 8.16
C ARG A 4 -18.53 -5.81 8.85
N LYS A 5 -18.87 -6.77 9.71
CA LYS A 5 -17.87 -7.59 10.41
C LYS A 5 -17.13 -8.48 9.40
N TRP A 6 -15.83 -8.24 9.28
CA TRP A 6 -14.92 -9.14 8.58
C TRP A 6 -15.00 -10.53 9.19
N SER A 7 -15.32 -11.54 8.39
CA SER A 7 -15.31 -12.94 8.82
C SER A 7 -13.88 -13.41 9.14
N PRO A 8 -13.70 -14.50 9.91
CA PRO A 8 -12.37 -15.02 10.22
C PRO A 8 -11.53 -15.38 8.97
N SER A 9 -12.16 -15.88 7.90
CA SER A 9 -11.51 -16.16 6.62
C SER A 9 -11.07 -14.88 5.91
N GLU A 10 -11.95 -13.88 5.82
CA GLU A 10 -11.64 -12.59 5.19
C GLU A 10 -10.53 -11.85 5.95
N LYS A 11 -10.50 -11.92 7.29
CA LYS A 11 -9.41 -11.34 8.10
C LYS A 11 -8.05 -11.94 7.76
N LYS A 12 -7.99 -13.26 7.56
CA LYS A 12 -6.74 -13.95 7.16
C LYS A 12 -6.29 -13.52 5.77
N ILE A 13 -7.22 -13.43 4.82
CA ILE A 13 -6.95 -12.98 3.45
C ILE A 13 -6.45 -11.54 3.47
N ALA A 14 -7.17 -10.65 4.16
CA ALA A 14 -6.80 -9.25 4.30
C ALA A 14 -5.42 -9.06 4.93
N ARG A 15 -5.13 -9.78 6.02
CA ARG A 15 -3.82 -9.71 6.67
C ARG A 15 -2.71 -10.11 5.70
N ARG A 16 -2.88 -11.24 5.02
CA ARG A 16 -1.90 -11.76 4.05
C ARG A 16 -1.68 -10.76 2.91
N ALA A 17 -2.76 -10.21 2.33
CA ALA A 17 -2.68 -9.25 1.25
C ALA A 17 -1.98 -7.96 1.69
N TYR A 18 -2.32 -7.46 2.88
CA TYR A 18 -1.70 -6.27 3.47
C TYR A 18 -0.20 -6.47 3.71
N ASP A 19 0.19 -7.55 4.39
CA ASP A 19 1.60 -7.81 4.71
C ASP A 19 2.43 -8.00 3.43
N ALA A 20 1.86 -8.66 2.42
CA ALA A 20 2.51 -8.84 1.12
C ALA A 20 2.71 -7.51 0.39
N ALA A 21 1.67 -6.66 0.32
CA ALA A 21 1.74 -5.36 -0.32
C ALA A 21 2.74 -4.42 0.38
N LEU A 22 2.74 -4.40 1.73
CA LEU A 22 3.70 -3.64 2.51
C LEU A 22 5.13 -4.15 2.25
N GLY A 23 5.32 -5.46 2.17
CA GLY A 23 6.61 -6.07 1.81
C GLY A 23 7.12 -5.61 0.44
N VAL A 24 6.25 -5.59 -0.57
CA VAL A 24 6.59 -5.10 -1.93
C VAL A 24 6.96 -3.61 -1.88
N ALA A 25 6.17 -2.79 -1.19
CA ALA A 25 6.42 -1.35 -1.08
C ALA A 25 7.77 -1.06 -0.41
N LEU A 26 8.08 -1.73 0.71
CA LEU A 26 9.35 -1.59 1.42
C LEU A 26 10.53 -2.10 0.58
N ALA A 27 10.37 -3.22 -0.13
CA ALA A 27 11.40 -3.76 -1.01
C ALA A 27 11.72 -2.79 -2.17
N ARG A 28 10.70 -2.13 -2.73
CA ARG A 28 10.86 -1.11 -3.77
C ARG A 28 11.63 0.10 -3.25
N ILE A 29 11.24 0.64 -2.09
CA ILE A 29 11.95 1.76 -1.44
C ILE A 29 13.41 1.39 -1.17
N LEU A 30 13.67 0.17 -0.67
CA LEU A 30 15.03 -0.31 -0.42
C LEU A 30 15.87 -0.39 -1.70
N ALA A 31 15.28 -0.88 -2.80
CA ALA A 31 15.97 -0.95 -4.09
C ALA A 31 16.29 0.45 -4.63
N GLU A 32 15.33 1.38 -4.58
CA GLU A 32 15.53 2.78 -4.98
C GLU A 32 16.58 3.48 -4.12
N PHE A 33 16.54 3.27 -2.80
CA PHE A 33 17.54 3.78 -1.87
C PHE A 33 18.95 3.29 -2.25
N LYS A 34 19.13 1.98 -2.47
CA LYS A 34 20.43 1.42 -2.88
C LYS A 34 20.93 2.02 -4.18
N ALA A 35 20.05 2.19 -5.16
CA ALA A 35 20.40 2.78 -6.45
C ALA A 35 20.83 4.25 -6.32
N LYS A 36 20.13 5.05 -5.49
CA LYS A 36 20.47 6.44 -5.22
C LYS A 36 21.75 6.58 -4.40
N ALA A 37 21.92 5.76 -3.36
CA ALA A 37 23.10 5.75 -2.52
C ALA A 37 24.37 5.42 -3.32
N ALA A 38 24.28 4.49 -4.28
CA ALA A 38 25.40 4.14 -5.15
C ALA A 38 25.83 5.27 -6.10
N GLN A 39 24.94 6.22 -6.39
CA GLN A 39 25.19 7.37 -7.28
C GLN A 39 25.62 8.63 -6.52
N ALA A 40 25.34 8.72 -5.22
CA ALA A 40 25.68 9.90 -4.42
C ALA A 40 27.22 10.06 -4.34
N ALA A 41 27.71 11.20 -4.82
CA ALA A 41 29.14 11.52 -4.86
C ALA A 41 29.52 12.62 -3.86
N THR A 42 28.52 13.35 -3.34
CA THR A 42 28.73 14.51 -2.47
C THR A 42 27.94 14.41 -1.17
N PRO A 43 28.37 15.12 -0.11
CA PRO A 43 27.60 15.22 1.13
C PRO A 43 26.21 15.85 0.96
N SER A 44 25.99 16.72 -0.04
CA SER A 44 24.67 17.29 -0.30
C SER A 44 23.68 16.22 -0.76
N GLU A 45 24.10 15.36 -1.69
CA GLU A 45 23.26 14.27 -2.21
C GLU A 45 22.94 13.22 -1.13
N MET A 46 23.82 13.07 -0.13
CA MET A 46 23.52 12.27 1.06
C MET A 46 22.31 12.82 1.84
N TRP A 47 22.20 14.14 1.99
CA TRP A 47 21.04 14.76 2.66
C TRP A 47 19.78 14.72 1.81
N ASP A 48 19.89 14.87 0.50
CA ASP A 48 18.76 14.68 -0.42
C ASP A 48 18.18 13.25 -0.33
N LEU A 49 19.05 12.26 -0.12
CA LEU A 49 18.65 10.87 0.08
C LEU A 49 17.93 10.66 1.43
N GLU A 50 18.37 11.32 2.50
CA GLU A 50 17.67 11.29 3.79
C GLU A 50 16.29 11.95 3.69
N ASP A 51 16.18 13.10 3.03
CA ASP A 51 14.90 13.77 2.76
C ASP A 51 13.96 12.90 1.91
N TYR A 52 14.49 12.19 0.91
CA TYR A 52 13.75 11.17 0.16
C TYR A 52 13.22 10.08 1.09
N LEU A 53 14.06 9.48 1.94
CA LEU A 53 13.62 8.43 2.87
C LEU A 53 12.57 8.93 3.85
N ARG A 54 12.70 10.16 4.35
CA ARG A 54 11.71 10.78 5.25
C ARG A 54 10.36 10.97 4.57
N ARG A 55 10.34 11.31 3.28
CA ARG A 55 9.10 11.37 2.48
C ARG A 55 8.50 9.98 2.27
N GLN A 56 9.32 8.99 1.88
CA GLN A 56 8.86 7.61 1.68
C GLN A 56 8.26 7.01 2.95
N ARG A 57 8.91 7.22 4.10
CA ARG A 57 8.38 6.76 5.40
C ARG A 57 7.01 7.35 5.70
N ARG A 58 6.85 8.67 5.59
CA ARG A 58 5.55 9.33 5.80
C ARG A 58 4.47 8.81 4.84
N HIS A 59 4.83 8.58 3.58
CA HIS A 59 3.92 8.03 2.59
C HIS A 59 3.44 6.62 2.98
N ILE A 60 4.36 5.72 3.32
CA ILE A 60 4.03 4.36 3.77
C ILE A 60 3.20 4.38 5.06
N ASP A 61 3.58 5.18 6.05
CA ASP A 61 2.85 5.29 7.31
C ASP A 61 1.42 5.84 7.11
N THR A 62 1.20 6.66 6.08
CA THR A 62 -0.13 7.19 5.72
C THR A 62 -0.94 6.16 4.95
N LEU A 63 -0.31 5.45 4.01
CA LEU A 63 -1.00 4.50 3.13
C LEU A 63 -1.36 3.20 3.84
N PHE A 64 -0.45 2.68 4.67
CA PHE A 64 -0.59 1.38 5.32
C PHE A 64 -1.11 1.51 6.75
N ASP A 65 -2.41 1.78 6.85
CA ASP A 65 -3.15 1.80 8.13
C ASP A 65 -3.90 0.47 8.35
N TYR A 66 -3.37 -0.39 9.23
CA TYR A 66 -3.97 -1.70 9.54
C TYR A 66 -5.17 -1.62 10.49
N ARG A 67 -6.16 -0.80 10.16
CA ARG A 67 -7.49 -0.79 10.79
C ARG A 67 -8.50 -1.35 9.80
N TYR A 68 -9.36 -2.26 10.24
CA TYR A 68 -10.37 -2.90 9.36
C TYR A 68 -11.30 -1.92 8.65
N SER A 69 -11.53 -0.74 9.23
CA SER A 69 -12.29 0.35 8.61
C SER A 69 -11.54 1.07 7.49
N GLN A 70 -10.21 0.99 7.48
CA GLN A 70 -9.33 1.62 6.49
C GLN A 70 -8.92 0.66 5.37
N LEU A 71 -8.98 -0.66 5.59
CA LEU A 71 -8.46 -1.65 4.65
C LEU A 71 -8.99 -1.53 3.21
N THR A 72 -10.24 -1.11 3.01
CA THR A 72 -10.76 -0.88 1.64
C THR A 72 -10.01 0.23 0.93
N PHE A 73 -9.66 1.31 1.65
CA PHE A 73 -8.84 2.39 1.11
C PHE A 73 -7.40 1.92 0.89
N VAL A 74 -6.81 1.23 1.89
CA VAL A 74 -5.43 0.72 1.80
C VAL A 74 -5.27 -0.19 0.58
N PHE A 75 -6.19 -1.13 0.36
CA PHE A 75 -6.11 -2.04 -0.80
C PHE A 75 -6.31 -1.32 -2.13
N ALA A 76 -7.23 -0.36 -2.22
CA ALA A 76 -7.35 0.45 -3.42
C ALA A 76 -6.06 1.23 -3.71
N ALA A 77 -5.47 1.87 -2.69
CA ALA A 77 -4.24 2.64 -2.83
C ALA A 77 -3.05 1.75 -3.23
N ALA A 78 -2.92 0.58 -2.60
CA ALA A 78 -1.88 -0.39 -2.91
C ALA A 78 -2.00 -0.95 -4.34
N ILE A 79 -3.22 -1.16 -4.84
CA ILE A 79 -3.45 -1.55 -6.24
C ILE A 79 -3.08 -0.41 -7.18
N ARG A 80 -3.52 0.81 -6.90
CA ARG A 80 -3.22 1.98 -7.74
C ARG A 80 -1.70 2.24 -7.84
N GLU A 81 -0.97 2.09 -6.74
CA GLU A 81 0.48 2.28 -6.70
C GLU A 81 1.28 1.06 -7.18
N GLY A 82 0.59 -0.03 -7.54
CA GLY A 82 1.20 -1.24 -8.08
C GLY A 82 1.98 -2.06 -7.04
N TYR A 83 1.65 -1.96 -5.76
CA TYR A 83 2.20 -2.84 -4.72
C TYR A 83 1.49 -4.20 -4.65
N MET A 84 0.30 -4.31 -5.22
CA MET A 84 -0.46 -5.55 -5.32
C MET A 84 -1.46 -5.50 -6.48
N ASP A 85 -1.99 -6.66 -6.86
CA ASP A 85 -3.08 -6.77 -7.82
C ASP A 85 -4.40 -7.10 -7.11
N GLU A 86 -5.53 -6.82 -7.77
CA GLU A 86 -6.85 -7.16 -7.23
C GLU A 86 -7.00 -8.68 -6.94
N SER A 87 -6.32 -9.53 -7.73
CA SER A 87 -6.31 -10.98 -7.52
C SER A 87 -5.76 -11.41 -6.15
N SER A 88 -4.93 -10.59 -5.51
CA SER A 88 -4.43 -10.85 -4.16
C SER A 88 -5.54 -10.83 -3.10
N LEU A 89 -6.71 -10.27 -3.43
CA LEU A 89 -7.91 -10.20 -2.60
C LEU A 89 -8.91 -11.33 -2.88
N ALA A 90 -8.55 -12.33 -3.68
CA ALA A 90 -9.42 -13.46 -3.98
C ALA A 90 -9.91 -14.15 -2.69
N GLY A 91 -11.23 -14.34 -2.59
CA GLY A 91 -11.91 -14.90 -1.42
C GLY A 91 -12.49 -13.87 -0.45
N LEU A 92 -12.29 -12.57 -0.69
CA LEU A 92 -13.12 -11.54 -0.06
C LEU A 92 -14.51 -11.51 -0.68
N SER A 93 -15.52 -11.18 0.12
CA SER A 93 -16.87 -10.99 -0.40
C SER A 93 -16.97 -9.77 -1.33
N GLU A 94 -17.91 -9.80 -2.27
CA GLU A 94 -18.23 -8.66 -3.14
C GLU A 94 -18.59 -7.40 -2.35
N GLU A 95 -19.11 -7.57 -1.14
CA GLU A 95 -19.37 -6.49 -0.21
C GLU A 95 -18.10 -5.67 0.14
N LYS A 96 -16.93 -6.32 0.19
CA LYS A 96 -15.62 -5.67 0.44
C LYS A 96 -14.92 -5.27 -0.86
N LEU A 97 -15.08 -6.03 -1.93
CA LEU A 97 -14.44 -5.77 -3.23
C LEU A 97 -15.05 -4.55 -3.93
N GLU A 98 -16.38 -4.37 -3.90
CA GLU A 98 -17.04 -3.27 -4.61
C GLU A 98 -16.59 -1.87 -4.15
N PRO A 99 -16.44 -1.56 -2.84
CA PRO A 99 -15.85 -0.31 -2.40
C PRO A 99 -14.43 -0.06 -2.93
N ILE A 100 -13.60 -1.11 -2.99
CA ILE A 100 -12.21 -1.02 -3.48
C ILE A 100 -12.21 -0.66 -4.96
N ARG A 101 -12.98 -1.39 -5.78
CA ARG A 101 -13.11 -1.14 -7.21
C ARG A 101 -13.70 0.24 -7.49
N ARG A 102 -14.65 0.70 -6.68
CA ARG A 102 -15.23 2.04 -6.80
C ARG A 102 -14.21 3.14 -6.57
N LEU A 103 -13.38 3.02 -5.53
CA LEU A 103 -12.29 3.96 -5.27
C LEU A 103 -11.29 4.00 -6.44
N LEU A 104 -10.91 2.83 -6.97
CA LEU A 104 -10.04 2.74 -8.13
C LEU A 104 -10.62 3.46 -9.35
N ARG A 105 -11.92 3.26 -9.65
CA ARG A 105 -12.60 3.97 -10.74
C ARG A 105 -12.60 5.48 -10.52
N SER A 106 -12.95 5.96 -9.33
CA SER A 106 -12.98 7.40 -9.05
C SER A 106 -11.61 8.08 -9.21
N TRP A 107 -10.52 7.38 -8.89
CA TRP A 107 -9.17 7.94 -9.04
C TRP A 107 -8.62 7.86 -10.46
N MET A 108 -9.27 7.15 -11.38
CA MET A 108 -8.90 7.14 -12.80
C MET A 108 -9.64 8.21 -13.61
N GLU A 109 -10.71 8.78 -13.04
CA GLU A 109 -11.51 9.84 -13.67
C GLU A 109 -11.00 11.26 -13.31
N GLU A 110 -10.03 11.37 -12.39
CA GLU A 110 -9.30 12.60 -12.01
C GLU A 110 -7.94 12.69 -12.74
#